data_AF-A0A3B4UMK3-F1
#
_entry.id   AF-A0A3B4UMK3-F1
#
_cell.length_a   1.000
_cell.length_b   1.000
_cell.length_c   1.000
_cell.angle_alpha   90.00
_cell.angle_beta   90.00
_cell.angle_gamma   90.00
#
_symmetry.space_group_name_H-M   'P 1'
#
loop_
_entity.id
_entity.type
_entity.pdbx_description
1 polymer ?
#
loop_
_entity_poly.entity_id
_entity_poly.type
_entity_poly.pdbx_seq_one_letter_code
_entity_poly.pdbx_strand_id
1 'polypeptide(L)'
;MKKRSSEKKRHVVAWVNKAEWDQVLEYLYSKDSALQRFALQRISAWKCRYASSCPVAVDCTADLVRCQVLDRSGQLDGGDLVLLYGAALVRFVNLITERHWMSLVYTVPRIKILGLKLQQAHLQRECHLI
;
A
#
# COMPACT_ATOMS: atom_id res chain seq x y z
N MET A 1 7.01 17.50 41.95
CA MET A 1 6.27 17.07 40.74
C MET A 1 7.16 17.24 39.50
N LYS A 2 7.65 16.16 38.89
CA LYS A 2 8.37 16.20 37.60
C LYS A 2 7.34 15.99 36.47
N LYS A 3 7.13 17.00 35.61
CA LYS A 3 6.30 16.86 34.40
C LYS A 3 6.96 15.83 33.49
N ARG A 4 6.32 14.66 33.31
CA ARG A 4 6.68 13.73 32.24
C ARG A 4 6.40 14.43 30.92
N SER A 5 7.45 14.83 30.20
CA SER A 5 7.32 15.26 28.81
C SER A 5 6.63 14.12 28.04
N SER A 6 5.50 14.43 27.40
CA SER A 6 4.82 13.51 26.51
C SER A 6 5.78 13.19 25.36
N GLU A 7 6.42 12.03 25.43
CA GLU A 7 7.29 11.53 24.38
C GLU A 7 6.42 11.30 23.14
N LYS A 8 6.53 12.20 22.17
CA LYS A 8 5.84 12.08 20.89
C LYS A 8 6.36 10.82 20.22
N LYS A 9 5.53 9.78 20.15
CA LYS A 9 5.83 8.55 19.40
C LYS A 9 6.14 8.94 17.97
N ARG A 10 7.41 8.83 17.58
CA ARG A 10 7.85 9.06 16.20
C ARG A 10 7.51 7.82 15.40
N HIS A 11 6.63 7.96 14.41
CA HIS A 11 6.29 6.88 13.50
C HIS A 11 7.36 6.79 12.41
N VAL A 12 8.00 5.63 12.27
CA VAL A 12 9.00 5.41 11.22
C VAL A 12 8.28 4.98 9.95
N VAL A 13 8.57 5.66 8.85
CA VAL A 13 8.02 5.39 7.52
C VAL A 13 9.16 5.07 6.55
N ALA A 14 8.82 4.45 5.42
CA ALA A 14 9.81 3.98 4.46
C ALA A 14 10.24 5.04 3.41
N TRP A 15 9.45 6.12 3.27
CA TRP A 15 9.78 7.29 2.46
C TRP A 15 10.52 8.34 3.28
N VAL A 16 11.40 9.09 2.61
CA VAL A 16 12.30 10.08 3.20
C VAL A 16 11.53 11.32 3.67
N ASN A 17 10.53 11.74 2.90
CA ASN A 17 9.72 12.91 3.19
C ASN A 17 8.35 12.82 2.50
N LYS A 18 7.45 13.73 2.84
CA LYS A 18 6.10 13.80 2.25
C LYS A 18 6.12 14.00 0.73
N ALA A 19 7.09 14.73 0.18
CA ALA A 19 7.18 14.96 -1.26
C ALA A 19 7.47 13.67 -2.05
N GLU A 20 8.31 12.77 -1.52
CA GLU A 20 8.54 11.44 -2.12
C GLU A 20 7.23 10.64 -2.15
N TRP A 21 6.47 10.66 -1.05
CA TRP A 21 5.17 10.00 -0.99
C TRP A 21 4.18 10.56 -2.01
N ASP A 22 4.02 11.89 -2.05
CA ASP A 22 3.06 12.56 -2.94
C ASP A 22 3.40 12.28 -4.42
N GLN A 23 4.69 12.33 -4.80
CA GLN A 23 5.13 11.99 -6.14
C GLN A 23 4.85 10.52 -6.49
N VAL A 24 5.18 9.58 -5.60
CA VAL A 24 4.91 8.16 -5.84
C VAL A 24 3.41 7.91 -6.00
N LEU A 25 2.58 8.56 -5.19
CA LEU A 25 1.13 8.47 -5.29
C LEU A 25 0.62 8.98 -6.64
N GLU A 26 1.08 10.16 -7.07
CA GLU A 26 0.70 10.75 -8.36
C GLU A 26 1.08 9.83 -9.53
N TYR A 27 2.32 9.32 -9.53
CA TYR A 27 2.82 8.47 -10.61
C TYR A 27 2.17 7.08 -10.63
N LEU A 28 1.80 6.54 -9.47
CA LEU A 28 1.12 5.25 -9.36
C LEU A 28 -0.27 5.28 -10.00
N TYR A 29 -1.00 6.41 -9.85
CA TYR A 29 -2.33 6.61 -10.44
C TYR A 29 -2.30 7.31 -11.81
N SER A 30 -1.12 7.59 -12.36
CA SER A 30 -0.99 8.11 -13.72
C SER A 30 -1.46 7.09 -14.76
N LYS A 31 -1.86 7.57 -15.93
CA LYS A 31 -2.16 6.71 -17.09
C LYS A 31 -0.90 6.24 -17.82
N ASP A 32 0.23 6.91 -17.59
CA ASP A 32 1.51 6.60 -18.22
C ASP A 32 2.18 5.38 -17.56
N SER A 33 2.38 4.31 -18.33
CA SER A 33 3.04 3.08 -17.89
C SER A 33 4.49 3.29 -17.44
N ALA A 34 5.21 4.27 -18.00
CA ALA A 34 6.59 4.58 -17.60
C ALA A 34 6.62 5.20 -16.20
N LEU A 35 5.72 6.15 -15.92
CA LEU A 35 5.57 6.75 -14.59
C LEU A 35 5.15 5.72 -13.55
N GLN A 36 4.20 4.85 -13.89
CA GLN A 36 3.80 3.75 -13.01
C GLN A 36 4.98 2.81 -12.71
N ARG A 37 5.78 2.42 -13.72
CA ARG A 37 7.00 1.61 -13.49
C ARG A 37 7.97 2.30 -12.54
N PHE A 38 8.18 3.61 -12.68
CA PHE A 38 9.02 4.37 -11.76
C PHE A 38 8.49 4.33 -10.32
N ALA A 39 7.18 4.57 -10.13
CA ALA A 39 6.54 4.51 -8.82
C ALA A 39 6.71 3.12 -8.18
N LEU A 40 6.48 2.05 -8.95
CA LEU A 40 6.63 0.67 -8.51
C LEU A 40 8.06 0.33 -8.07
N GLN A 41 9.07 0.83 -8.78
CA GLN A 41 10.48 0.69 -8.37
C GLN A 41 10.76 1.42 -7.07
N ARG A 42 10.14 2.58 -6.86
CA ARG A 42 10.29 3.36 -5.63
C ARG A 42 9.67 2.65 -4.43
N ILE A 43 8.48 2.07 -4.60
CA ILE A 43 7.84 1.22 -3.59
C ILE A 43 8.69 -0.02 -3.27
N SER A 44 9.33 -0.65 -4.28
CA SER A 44 10.29 -1.74 -4.03
C SER A 44 11.48 -1.27 -3.17
N ALA A 45 12.01 -0.07 -3.43
CA ALA A 45 13.10 0.49 -2.63
C ALA A 45 12.68 0.77 -1.17
N TRP A 46 11.44 1.18 -0.93
CA TRP A 46 10.89 1.36 0.42
C TRP A 46 10.96 0.08 1.25
N LYS A 47 10.70 -1.09 0.62
CA LYS A 47 10.81 -2.40 1.30
C LYS A 47 12.22 -2.69 1.78
N CYS A 48 13.24 -2.26 1.03
CA CYS A 48 14.64 -2.45 1.41
C CYS A 48 15.06 -1.54 2.57
N ARG A 49 14.48 -0.33 2.66
CA ARG A 49 14.79 0.64 3.72
C ARG A 49 14.11 0.29 5.04
N TYR A 50 12.89 -0.26 4.97
CA TYR A 50 12.07 -0.51 6.14
C TYR A 50 11.80 -2.01 6.28
N ALA A 51 12.59 -2.67 7.13
CA ALA A 51 12.55 -4.12 7.35
C ALA A 51 11.18 -4.64 7.80
N SER A 52 10.33 -3.80 8.41
CA SER A 52 8.98 -4.21 8.82
C SER A 52 7.92 -4.11 7.71
N SER A 53 8.32 -4.11 6.44
CA SER A 53 7.48 -4.01 5.24
C SER A 53 6.69 -2.69 5.12
N CYS A 54 6.42 -2.26 3.88
CA CYS A 54 5.55 -1.11 3.64
C CYS A 54 4.10 -1.39 4.10
N PRO A 55 3.27 -0.35 4.32
CA PRO A 55 1.88 -0.55 4.68
C PRO A 55 1.17 -1.48 3.69
N VAL A 56 0.39 -2.44 4.18
CA VAL A 56 -0.27 -3.47 3.35
C VAL A 56 -1.06 -2.88 2.17
N ALA A 57 -1.73 -1.74 2.37
CA ALA A 57 -2.45 -1.08 1.29
C ALA A 57 -1.51 -0.66 0.15
N VAL A 58 -0.34 -0.10 0.46
CA VAL A 58 0.68 0.29 -0.51
C VAL A 58 1.19 -0.93 -1.28
N ASP A 59 1.44 -2.02 -0.57
CA ASP A 59 1.90 -3.28 -1.15
C ASP A 59 0.91 -3.85 -2.16
N CYS A 60 -0.34 -3.98 -1.76
CA CYS A 60 -1.35 -4.58 -2.62
C CYS A 60 -1.70 -3.68 -3.81
N THR A 61 -1.73 -2.35 -3.62
CA THR A 61 -1.90 -1.43 -4.75
C THR A 61 -0.73 -1.54 -5.73
N ALA A 62 0.51 -1.65 -5.24
CA ALA A 62 1.67 -1.84 -6.11
C ALA A 62 1.61 -3.16 -6.90
N ASP A 63 1.16 -4.24 -6.27
CA ASP A 63 1.01 -5.54 -6.96
C ASP A 63 -0.07 -5.47 -8.05
N LEU A 64 -1.21 -4.84 -7.80
CA LEU A 64 -2.26 -4.65 -8.82
C LEU A 64 -1.81 -3.75 -9.98
N VAL A 65 -1.11 -2.64 -9.69
CA VAL A 65 -0.60 -1.75 -10.75
C VAL A 65 0.48 -2.44 -11.57
N ARG A 66 1.32 -3.31 -10.98
CA ARG A 66 2.24 -4.16 -11.75
C ARG A 66 1.50 -5.05 -12.74
N CYS A 67 0.42 -5.70 -12.31
CA CYS A 67 -0.41 -6.51 -13.19
C CYS A 67 -0.89 -5.69 -14.39
N GLN A 68 -1.45 -4.49 -14.14
CA GLN A 68 -1.94 -3.60 -15.19
C GLN A 68 -0.85 -3.09 -16.16
N VAL A 69 0.36 -2.86 -15.66
CA VAL A 69 1.49 -2.45 -16.50
C VAL A 69 1.91 -3.60 -17.43
N LEU A 70 1.98 -4.84 -16.92
CA LEU A 70 2.32 -6.01 -17.73
C LEU A 70 1.21 -6.38 -18.72
N ASP A 71 -0.05 -6.26 -18.31
CA ASP A 71 -1.22 -6.46 -19.16
C ASP A 71 -1.14 -5.57 -20.41
N ARG A 72 -0.89 -4.27 -20.20
CA ARG A 72 -0.75 -3.28 -21.27
C ARG A 72 0.51 -3.44 -22.12
N SER A 73 1.54 -4.15 -21.64
CA SER A 73 2.71 -4.41 -22.47
C SER A 73 2.47 -5.53 -23.50
N GLY A 74 1.39 -6.32 -23.34
CA GLY A 74 1.06 -7.43 -24.24
C GLY A 74 2.10 -8.56 -24.23
N GLN A 75 2.93 -8.62 -23.19
CA GLN A 75 4.04 -9.59 -23.09
C GLN A 75 3.63 -10.94 -22.49
N LEU A 76 2.43 -11.03 -21.92
CA LEU A 76 1.92 -12.22 -21.24
C LEU A 76 0.74 -12.81 -22.00
N ASP A 77 0.59 -14.13 -21.92
CA ASP A 77 -0.61 -14.80 -22.40
C ASP A 77 -1.79 -14.63 -21.41
N GLY A 78 -3.00 -14.98 -21.85
CA GLY A 78 -4.20 -14.82 -21.02
C GLY A 78 -4.22 -15.69 -19.75
N GLY A 79 -3.59 -16.86 -19.77
CA GLY A 79 -3.46 -17.74 -18.60
C GLY A 79 -2.50 -17.16 -17.57
N ASP A 80 -1.34 -16.68 -18.01
CA ASP A 80 -0.36 -15.97 -17.18
C ASP A 80 -0.98 -14.72 -16.55
N LEU A 81 -1.78 -13.99 -17.33
CA LEU A 81 -2.47 -12.79 -16.85
C LEU A 81 -3.49 -13.13 -15.75
N VAL A 82 -4.30 -14.18 -15.94
CA VAL A 82 -5.26 -14.65 -14.94
C VAL A 82 -4.53 -15.09 -13.66
N LEU A 83 -3.41 -15.80 -13.78
CA LEU A 83 -2.61 -16.22 -12.64
C LEU A 83 -2.05 -15.01 -11.88
N LEU A 84 -1.50 -14.03 -12.61
CA LEU A 84 -0.88 -12.83 -12.05
C LEU A 84 -1.89 -11.97 -11.28
N TYR A 85 -3.04 -11.65 -11.89
CA TYR A 85 -4.11 -10.92 -11.21
C TYR A 85 -4.72 -11.73 -10.07
N GLY A 86 -4.91 -13.05 -10.25
CA GLY A 86 -5.43 -13.94 -9.23
C GLY A 86 -4.57 -13.93 -7.97
N ALA A 87 -3.24 -14.06 -8.12
CA ALA A 87 -2.30 -14.00 -7.01
C ALA A 87 -2.33 -12.64 -6.29
N ALA A 88 -2.36 -11.52 -7.03
CA ALA A 88 -2.44 -10.18 -6.46
C ALA A 88 -3.73 -9.96 -5.67
N LEU A 89 -4.88 -10.43 -6.20
CA LEU A 89 -6.18 -10.34 -5.55
C LEU A 89 -6.27 -11.22 -4.30
N VAL A 90 -5.78 -12.46 -4.35
CA VAL A 90 -5.73 -13.35 -3.18
C VAL A 90 -4.87 -12.72 -2.09
N ARG A 91 -3.69 -12.19 -2.44
CA ARG A 91 -2.82 -11.49 -1.48
C ARG A 91 -3.51 -10.26 -0.88
N PHE A 92 -4.21 -9.46 -1.69
CA PHE A 92 -4.98 -8.31 -1.21
C PHE A 92 -6.09 -8.72 -0.23
N VAL A 93 -6.90 -9.71 -0.60
CA VAL A 93 -7.97 -10.22 0.25
C VAL A 93 -7.40 -10.83 1.52
N ASN A 94 -6.39 -11.69 1.43
CA ASN A 94 -5.79 -12.34 2.59
C ASN A 94 -5.18 -11.32 3.54
N LEU A 95 -4.42 -10.34 3.08
CA LEU A 95 -3.80 -9.35 3.96
C LEU A 95 -4.81 -8.40 4.62
N ILE A 96 -5.92 -8.09 3.95
CA ILE A 96 -7.04 -7.36 4.57
C ILE A 96 -7.74 -8.25 5.59
N THR A 97 -7.93 -9.52 5.26
CA THR A 97 -8.72 -10.48 6.03
C THR A 97 -7.95 -10.93 7.28
N GLU A 98 -6.65 -11.24 7.18
CA GLU A 98 -5.73 -11.58 8.27
C GLU A 98 -5.51 -10.43 9.27
N ARG A 99 -5.32 -9.19 8.80
CA ARG A 99 -5.23 -8.03 9.71
C ARG A 99 -6.55 -7.73 10.41
N HIS A 100 -7.66 -8.20 9.85
CA HIS A 100 -8.99 -8.05 10.42
C HIS A 100 -9.34 -9.21 11.36
N TRP A 101 -8.91 -10.46 11.12
CA TRP A 101 -9.24 -11.60 11.99
C TRP A 101 -8.69 -11.50 13.41
N MET A 102 -7.58 -10.78 13.64
CA MET A 102 -7.11 -10.54 15.00
C MET A 102 -7.91 -9.47 15.76
N SER A 103 -8.82 -8.77 15.07
CA SER A 103 -9.71 -7.75 15.66
C SER A 103 -11.21 -7.98 15.39
N LEU A 104 -11.61 -8.95 14.56
CA LEU A 104 -12.98 -9.18 14.09
C LEU A 104 -13.43 -10.65 14.27
N VAL A 105 -13.28 -11.19 15.48
CA VAL A 105 -14.12 -12.31 15.94
C VAL A 105 -15.59 -11.88 16.09
N TYR A 106 -15.90 -10.59 16.02
CA TYR A 106 -17.26 -10.09 16.07
C TYR A 106 -17.59 -9.29 14.79
N THR A 107 -18.51 -9.84 14.00
CA THR A 107 -19.38 -9.13 13.03
C THR A 107 -18.85 -8.90 11.60
N VAL A 108 -19.22 -9.81 10.69
CA VAL A 108 -19.37 -9.63 9.22
C VAL A 108 -20.59 -8.71 8.90
N PRO A 109 -20.88 -8.19 7.67
CA PRO A 109 -20.15 -8.11 6.39
C PRO A 109 -20.41 -6.76 5.64
N ARG A 110 -20.17 -5.57 6.24
CA ARG A 110 -20.54 -4.27 5.59
C ARG A 110 -19.43 -3.21 5.50
N ILE A 111 -18.19 -3.56 5.86
CA ILE A 111 -17.06 -2.61 6.02
C ILE A 111 -16.11 -2.57 4.80
N LYS A 112 -16.37 -3.36 3.75
CA LYS A 112 -15.40 -3.59 2.64
C LYS A 112 -14.95 -2.35 1.84
N ILE A 113 -15.64 -1.21 1.90
CA ILE A 113 -15.21 0.03 1.21
C ILE A 113 -14.73 1.12 2.19
N LEU A 114 -15.16 1.07 3.46
CA LEU A 114 -14.71 2.04 4.46
C LEU A 114 -13.27 1.80 4.91
N GLY A 115 -12.79 0.54 4.86
CA GLY A 115 -11.43 0.18 5.26
C GLY A 115 -10.35 0.89 4.44
N LEU A 116 -10.54 1.01 3.11
CA LEU A 116 -9.62 1.73 2.23
C LEU A 116 -9.54 3.23 2.56
N LYS A 117 -10.68 3.88 2.84
CA LYS A 117 -10.70 5.29 3.26
C LYS A 117 -10.15 5.51 4.66
N LEU A 118 -10.35 4.57 5.60
CA LEU A 118 -9.79 4.65 6.95
C LEU A 118 -8.29 4.43 6.97
N GLN A 119 -7.76 3.54 6.13
CA GLN A 119 -6.31 3.36 5.98
C GLN A 119 -5.68 4.55 5.26
N GLN A 120 -6.35 5.14 4.26
CA GLN A 120 -5.93 6.42 3.67
C GLN A 120 -5.99 7.57 4.69
N ALA A 121 -7.02 7.63 5.53
CA ALA A 121 -7.16 8.67 6.56
C ALA A 121 -6.16 8.48 7.71
N HIS A 122 -5.79 7.25 8.04
CA HIS A 122 -4.73 6.93 8.99
C HIS A 122 -3.38 7.36 8.41
N LEU A 123 -3.08 6.98 7.16
CA LEU A 123 -1.86 7.36 6.46
C LEU A 123 -1.76 8.88 6.23
N GLN A 124 -2.88 9.56 5.95
CA GLN A 124 -2.94 11.02 5.82
C GLN A 124 -2.74 11.74 7.16
N ARG A 125 -3.30 11.21 8.28
CA ARG A 125 -3.01 11.73 9.62
C ARG A 125 -1.56 11.50 10.02
N GLU A 126 -0.97 10.38 9.59
CA GLU A 126 0.44 10.06 9.82
C GLU A 126 1.39 10.94 8.99
N CYS A 127 1.05 11.25 7.73
CA CYS A 127 1.83 12.15 6.88
C CYS A 127 1.70 13.65 7.26
N HIS A 128 0.70 14.04 8.05
CA HIS A 128 0.55 15.42 8.56
C HIS A 128 1.38 15.68 9.84
N LEU A 129 1.98 14.63 10.41
CA LEU A 129 2.78 14.68 11.64
C LEU A 129 4.29 14.58 11.39
N ILE A 130 4.72 14.58 10.12
CA ILE A 130 6.13 14.69 9.68
C ILE A 130 6.37 16.11 9.19
#